data_AF-A0A6V8Q7Y9-F1
#
_entry.id   AF-A0A6V8Q7Y9-F1
#
_cell.length_a   1.000
_cell.length_b   1.000
_cell.length_c   1.000
_cell.angle_alpha   90.00
_cell.angle_beta   90.00
_cell.angle_gamma   90.00
#
_symmetry.space_group_name_H-M   'P 1'
#
loop_
_entity.id
_entity.type
_entity.pdbx_description
1 polymer ?
#
loop_
_entity_poly.entity_id
_entity_poly.type
_entity_poly.pdbx_seq_one_letter_code
_entity_poly.pdbx_strand_id
1 'polypeptide(L)'
;MRTEELKPGELILGHNYSGNPCSKVGVVHEVTLLAKQLLVGNGFLVPFSSAEKLLEDGCLLIEGNLIQDIGITRLLQKRYPQSEFIDAGRGLIMPGLINAHSHLYSSLARGMPFGFAPPSNFLQILERLWWRLDRALDGEGIYYSALAGLIAAVRCGTTTIIDHHASPSCATGSLEAIARALKEVGIRGCLSYEVSDRHGSQSVREGIEENLRHLDWCQEHGEGMISGSFGLHASLTLSDDTLGECRDSVSGKEVSFHLHLAEDRTDVEDCHKKYGKTITSRLEEFGILGPKTIAAHCVQVTDKELDILGQTDTKIVHNPRSNMNNAVGAAPIARMWEK
;
A
#
# COMPACT_ATOMS: atom_id res chain seq x y z
N MET A 1 14.30 56.73 14.45
CA MET A 1 14.73 55.64 15.35
C MET A 1 13.67 54.56 15.21
N ARG A 2 13.92 53.48 14.45
CA ARG A 2 14.66 52.28 14.89
C ARG A 2 13.97 51.66 16.13
N THR A 3 13.57 50.39 16.19
CA THR A 3 13.85 49.19 15.38
C THR A 3 13.03 48.04 15.98
N GLU A 4 12.82 46.98 15.18
CA GLU A 4 12.90 45.54 15.56
C GLU A 4 11.83 44.94 16.48
N GLU A 5 11.02 43.98 16.00
CA GLU A 5 11.33 42.54 15.78
C GLU A 5 11.29 41.70 17.07
N LEU A 6 10.47 40.64 17.08
CA LEU A 6 10.92 39.23 17.03
C LEU A 6 9.71 38.27 17.15
N LYS A 7 9.67 37.26 16.27
CA LYS A 7 8.87 36.04 16.41
C LYS A 7 9.70 34.95 17.17
N PRO A 8 9.34 33.65 17.11
CA PRO A 8 8.93 32.78 18.21
C PRO A 8 10.08 31.87 18.72
N GLY A 9 9.88 31.15 19.83
CA GLY A 9 10.89 30.24 20.38
C GLY A 9 10.28 29.04 21.11
N GLU A 10 10.81 27.88 20.73
CA GLU A 10 10.47 26.49 21.04
C GLU A 10 10.52 26.03 22.51
N LEU A 11 9.86 24.88 22.71
CA LEU A 11 10.12 23.73 23.59
C LEU A 11 10.89 23.94 24.91
N ILE A 12 10.42 23.25 25.96
CA ILE A 12 11.19 22.22 26.68
C ILE A 12 10.20 21.27 27.38
N LEU A 13 10.29 19.99 27.01
CA LEU A 13 9.79 18.85 27.79
C LEU A 13 10.65 18.72 29.04
N GLY A 14 10.03 18.86 30.21
CA GLY A 14 10.66 18.60 31.50
C GLY A 14 9.85 17.57 32.29
N HIS A 15 10.28 16.31 32.25
CA HIS A 15 9.95 15.35 33.30
C HIS A 15 10.60 15.81 34.62
N ASN A 16 9.84 15.84 35.73
CA ASN A 16 10.36 15.53 37.06
C ASN A 16 9.24 15.30 38.10
N TYR A 17 9.28 14.09 38.67
CA TYR A 17 9.09 13.70 40.08
C TYR A 17 7.90 14.18 40.94
N SER A 18 7.08 13.18 41.33
CA SER A 18 6.58 12.81 42.67
C SER A 18 6.35 13.87 43.77
N GLY A 19 5.15 13.83 44.40
CA GLY A 19 5.01 14.19 45.82
C GLY A 19 3.66 14.75 46.30
N ASN A 20 2.72 13.85 46.66
CA ASN A 20 1.69 13.93 47.73
C ASN A 20 0.57 15.02 47.76
N PRO A 21 -0.55 14.73 48.48
CA PRO A 21 -1.89 15.22 48.17
C PRO A 21 -2.34 16.37 49.07
N CYS A 22 -3.13 17.31 48.53
CA CYS A 22 -4.12 18.02 49.34
C CYS A 22 -5.15 18.77 48.47
N SER A 23 -6.41 18.42 48.70
CA SER A 23 -7.67 19.11 48.39
C SER A 23 -7.61 20.54 47.83
N LYS A 24 -8.07 20.71 46.59
CA LYS A 24 -8.96 21.82 46.20
C LYS A 24 -10.00 21.29 45.21
N VAL A 25 -11.27 21.43 45.58
CA VAL A 25 -12.43 21.25 44.70
C VAL A 25 -12.36 22.37 43.66
N GLY A 26 -11.75 22.06 42.52
CA GLY A 26 -11.87 22.85 41.31
C GLY A 26 -12.98 22.23 40.47
N VAL A 27 -14.00 23.01 40.14
CA VAL A 27 -14.92 22.68 39.05
C VAL A 27 -14.07 22.63 37.80
N VAL A 28 -13.65 21.43 37.41
CA VAL A 28 -13.08 21.18 36.09
C VAL A 28 -14.24 21.42 35.14
N HIS A 29 -14.28 22.60 34.52
CA HIS A 29 -14.93 22.71 33.23
C HIS A 29 -14.12 21.78 32.33
N GLU A 30 -14.52 20.51 32.28
CA GLU A 30 -14.24 19.64 31.17
C GLU A 30 -14.84 20.35 29.97
N VAL A 31 -14.04 21.19 29.32
CA VAL A 31 -14.23 21.47 27.91
C VAL A 31 -13.90 20.14 27.27
N THR A 32 -14.89 19.24 27.25
CA THR A 32 -14.92 18.13 26.32
C THR A 32 -14.78 18.83 24.97
N LEU A 33 -13.58 18.77 24.40
CA LEU A 33 -13.39 18.99 22.97
C LEU A 33 -14.25 17.90 22.33
N LEU A 34 -15.55 18.17 22.16
CA LEU A 34 -16.44 17.33 21.41
C LEU A 34 -15.73 17.14 20.07
N ALA A 35 -15.39 15.89 19.76
CA ALA A 35 -14.75 15.56 18.50
C ALA A 35 -15.58 16.21 17.40
N LYS A 36 -14.92 16.98 16.54
CA LYS A 36 -15.61 17.80 15.55
C LYS A 36 -16.44 16.85 14.67
N GLN A 37 -17.76 16.95 14.77
CA GLN A 37 -18.68 16.12 14.01
C GLN A 37 -18.89 16.72 12.62
N LEU A 38 -18.79 15.87 11.60
CA LEU A 38 -18.96 16.25 10.21
C LEU A 38 -20.01 15.35 9.55
N LEU A 39 -21.05 15.96 9.01
CA LEU A 39 -22.01 15.32 8.13
C LEU A 39 -21.60 15.58 6.67
N VAL A 40 -21.57 14.53 5.86
CA VAL A 40 -21.46 14.64 4.40
C VAL A 40 -22.75 14.07 3.83
N GLY A 41 -23.58 14.90 3.19
CA GLY A 41 -24.95 14.52 2.81
C GLY A 41 -25.37 15.03 1.43
N ASN A 42 -26.65 14.86 1.10
CA ASN A 42 -27.26 15.17 -0.19
C ASN A 42 -26.61 14.43 -1.38
N GLY A 43 -26.00 13.26 -1.14
CA GLY A 43 -25.31 12.47 -2.15
C GLY A 43 -25.92 11.08 -2.34
N PHE A 44 -25.53 10.41 -3.42
CA PHE A 44 -25.81 8.99 -3.61
C PHE A 44 -24.84 8.18 -2.75
N LEU A 45 -25.29 7.60 -1.64
CA LEU A 45 -24.43 6.84 -0.72
C LEU A 45 -24.44 5.35 -1.05
N VAL A 46 -23.25 4.79 -1.27
CA VAL A 46 -23.01 3.37 -1.50
C VAL A 46 -22.33 2.76 -0.28
N PRO A 47 -23.05 2.02 0.59
CA PRO A 47 -22.50 1.51 1.84
C PRO A 47 -21.63 0.25 1.67
N PHE A 48 -21.67 -0.40 0.49
CA PHE A 48 -20.97 -1.66 0.17
C PHE A 48 -21.19 -2.81 1.18
N SER A 49 -22.22 -2.74 2.03
CA SER A 49 -22.68 -3.84 2.87
C SER A 49 -23.63 -4.76 2.09
N SER A 50 -23.58 -6.07 2.36
CA SER A 50 -24.37 -7.09 1.65
C SER A 50 -25.89 -6.94 1.79
N ALA A 51 -26.36 -6.04 2.67
CA ALA A 51 -27.77 -5.87 3.02
C ALA A 51 -28.40 -4.57 2.50
N GLU A 52 -27.63 -3.57 2.07
CA GLU A 52 -28.17 -2.23 1.83
C GLU A 52 -28.11 -1.77 0.37
N LYS A 53 -29.23 -1.21 -0.08
CA LYS A 53 -29.39 -0.58 -1.39
C LYS A 53 -28.77 0.82 -1.36
N LEU A 54 -28.44 1.33 -2.54
CA LEU A 54 -28.09 2.73 -2.79
C LEU A 54 -29.05 3.69 -2.05
N LEU A 55 -28.52 4.64 -1.28
CA LEU A 55 -29.31 5.72 -0.69
C LEU A 55 -29.20 6.97 -1.58
N GLU A 56 -30.30 7.36 -2.23
CA GLU A 56 -30.29 8.49 -3.18
C GLU A 56 -30.15 9.87 -2.50
N ASP A 57 -30.57 9.97 -1.24
CA ASP A 57 -30.35 11.13 -0.35
C ASP A 57 -29.54 10.68 0.87
N GLY A 58 -28.41 10.03 0.58
CA GLY A 58 -27.53 9.46 1.57
C GLY A 58 -26.65 10.49 2.28
N CYS A 59 -26.36 10.20 3.54
CA CYS A 59 -25.51 10.96 4.41
C CYS A 59 -24.72 10.04 5.34
N LEU A 60 -23.51 10.44 5.68
CA LEU A 60 -22.70 9.82 6.72
C LEU A 60 -22.29 10.85 7.76
N LEU A 61 -22.19 10.40 9.01
CA LEU A 61 -21.60 11.14 10.12
C LEU A 61 -20.18 10.64 10.36
N ILE A 62 -19.23 11.57 10.36
CA ILE A 62 -17.84 11.34 10.76
C ILE A 62 -17.62 12.00 12.12
N GLU A 63 -17.06 11.24 13.05
CA GLU A 63 -16.58 11.76 14.32
C GLU A 63 -15.13 11.30 14.52
N GLY A 64 -14.21 12.26 14.62
CA GLY A 64 -12.78 11.96 14.59
C GLY A 64 -12.39 11.31 13.25
N ASN A 65 -11.95 10.06 13.29
CA ASN A 65 -11.49 9.28 12.13
C ASN A 65 -12.42 8.10 11.77
N LEU A 66 -13.62 8.04 12.37
CA LEU A 66 -14.56 6.93 12.19
C LEU A 66 -15.90 7.42 11.64
N ILE A 67 -16.54 6.56 10.83
CA ILE A 67 -17.93 6.71 10.43
C ILE A 67 -18.79 6.20 11.59
N GLN A 68 -19.63 7.07 12.16
CA GLN A 68 -20.47 6.75 13.32
C GLN A 68 -21.91 6.42 12.96
N ASP A 69 -22.43 6.98 11.88
CA ASP A 69 -23.81 6.78 11.46
C ASP A 69 -23.94 6.98 9.95
N ILE A 70 -24.89 6.28 9.34
CA ILE A 70 -25.24 6.41 7.92
C ILE A 70 -26.76 6.44 7.78
N GLY A 71 -27.27 7.18 6.80
CA GLY A 71 -28.71 7.19 6.54
C GLY A 71 -29.15 8.31 5.63
N ILE A 72 -30.40 8.74 5.76
CA ILE A 72 -30.96 9.81 4.95
C ILE A 72 -30.55 11.18 5.49
N THR A 73 -30.11 12.09 4.63
CA THR A 73 -29.58 13.41 5.00
C THR A 73 -30.45 14.18 5.99
N ARG A 74 -31.74 14.35 5.66
CA ARG A 74 -32.67 15.10 6.53
C ARG A 74 -32.81 14.48 7.93
N LEU A 75 -32.66 13.16 8.05
CA LEU A 75 -32.79 12.45 9.33
C LEU A 75 -31.52 12.63 10.17
N LEU A 76 -30.33 12.52 9.54
CA LEU A 76 -29.06 12.74 10.22
C LEU A 76 -28.89 14.20 10.64
N GLN A 77 -29.23 15.18 9.79
CA GLN A 77 -29.21 16.59 10.18
C GLN A 77 -30.12 16.89 11.38
N LYS A 78 -31.29 16.23 11.47
CA LYS A 78 -32.19 16.37 12.63
C LYS A 78 -31.60 15.72 13.88
N ARG A 79 -30.92 14.58 13.74
CA ARG A 79 -30.30 13.83 14.85
C ARG A 79 -29.03 14.52 15.37
N TYR A 80 -28.26 15.14 14.48
CA TYR A 80 -26.98 15.80 14.77
C TYR A 80 -26.98 17.26 14.28
N PRO A 81 -27.80 18.14 14.88
CA PRO A 81 -28.00 19.50 14.39
C PRO A 81 -26.81 20.45 14.60
N GLN A 82 -25.79 20.02 15.35
CA GLN A 82 -24.60 20.82 15.65
C GLN A 82 -23.38 20.39 14.81
N SER A 83 -23.50 19.36 13.97
CA SER A 83 -22.40 18.93 13.11
C SER A 83 -22.15 19.93 11.99
N GLU A 84 -20.88 20.08 11.60
CA GLU A 84 -20.55 20.72 10.33
C GLU A 84 -21.18 19.93 9.18
N PHE A 85 -21.61 20.62 8.12
CA PHE A 85 -22.28 19.97 7.00
C PHE A 85 -21.56 20.28 5.69
N ILE A 86 -21.17 19.22 4.99
CA ILE A 86 -20.69 19.27 3.60
C ILE A 86 -21.81 18.72 2.70
N ASP A 87 -22.24 19.55 1.77
CA ASP A 87 -23.16 19.17 0.71
C ASP A 87 -22.39 18.47 -0.42
N ALA A 88 -22.68 17.19 -0.66
CA ALA A 88 -22.07 16.41 -1.74
C ALA A 88 -22.65 16.76 -3.13
N GLY A 89 -23.68 17.62 -3.21
CA GLY A 89 -24.21 18.18 -4.46
C GLY A 89 -24.76 17.11 -5.41
N ARG A 90 -25.41 16.07 -4.88
CA ARG A 90 -25.82 14.86 -5.63
C ARG A 90 -24.67 14.07 -6.23
N GLY A 91 -23.45 14.25 -5.73
CA GLY A 91 -22.30 13.41 -6.02
C GLY A 91 -22.42 12.02 -5.41
N LEU A 92 -21.50 11.13 -5.78
CA LEU A 92 -21.40 9.78 -5.22
C LEU A 92 -20.59 9.82 -3.92
N ILE A 93 -21.19 9.36 -2.83
CA ILE A 93 -20.54 9.13 -1.53
C ILE A 93 -20.23 7.64 -1.44
N MET A 94 -18.95 7.29 -1.49
CA MET A 94 -18.48 5.90 -1.49
C MET A 94 -17.18 5.77 -0.70
N PRO A 95 -16.82 4.55 -0.25
CA PRO A 95 -15.48 4.27 0.25
C PRO A 95 -14.42 4.70 -0.77
N GLY A 96 -13.33 5.28 -0.27
CA GLY A 96 -12.21 5.63 -1.12
C GLY A 96 -11.59 4.39 -1.78
N LEU A 97 -11.05 4.55 -2.98
CA LEU A 97 -10.49 3.43 -3.73
C LEU A 97 -9.20 2.92 -3.08
N ILE A 98 -8.97 1.61 -3.19
CA ILE A 98 -7.74 0.93 -2.77
C ILE A 98 -6.98 0.51 -4.03
N ASN A 99 -5.78 1.06 -4.22
CA ASN A 99 -4.86 0.54 -5.22
C ASN A 99 -4.01 -0.57 -4.59
N ALA A 100 -4.34 -1.83 -4.89
CA ALA A 100 -3.77 -2.98 -4.21
C ALA A 100 -2.40 -3.43 -4.75
N HIS A 101 -1.88 -2.78 -5.80
CA HIS A 101 -0.52 -3.01 -6.29
C HIS A 101 -0.01 -1.77 -7.06
N SER A 102 1.10 -1.20 -6.63
CA SER A 102 1.77 -0.11 -7.33
C SER A 102 3.28 -0.20 -7.26
N HIS A 103 3.92 0.58 -8.14
CA HIS A 103 5.36 0.84 -8.16
C HIS A 103 5.58 2.35 -8.16
N LEU A 104 5.43 2.99 -7.01
CA LEU A 104 5.46 4.46 -6.88
C LEU A 104 6.79 5.05 -7.33
N TYR A 105 7.89 4.30 -7.22
CA TYR A 105 9.21 4.69 -7.72
C TYR A 105 9.22 5.00 -9.21
N SER A 106 8.29 4.42 -9.97
CA SER A 106 8.19 4.58 -11.42
C SER A 106 7.28 5.74 -11.87
N SER A 107 6.66 6.49 -10.95
CA SER A 107 5.65 7.49 -11.30
C SER A 107 6.17 8.58 -12.25
N LEU A 108 7.42 9.00 -12.08
CA LEU A 108 8.08 10.00 -12.95
C LEU A 108 8.55 9.43 -14.30
N ALA A 109 8.56 8.11 -14.47
CA ALA A 109 8.88 7.47 -15.74
C ALA A 109 7.72 7.51 -16.75
N ARG A 110 6.52 7.92 -16.33
CA ARG A 110 5.34 7.97 -17.21
C ARG A 110 5.57 8.94 -18.37
N GLY A 111 5.58 8.40 -19.59
CA GLY A 111 5.81 9.18 -20.81
C GLY A 111 7.28 9.47 -21.10
N MET A 112 8.21 8.89 -20.33
CA MET A 112 9.64 8.98 -20.63
C MET A 112 9.93 8.33 -22.00
N PRO A 113 10.58 9.05 -22.93
CA PRO A 113 10.87 8.51 -24.25
C PRO A 113 11.89 7.38 -24.15
N PHE A 114 11.71 6.35 -24.97
CA PHE A 114 12.72 5.32 -25.14
C PHE A 114 13.90 5.88 -25.94
N GLY A 115 15.09 5.92 -25.35
CA GLY A 115 16.35 6.16 -26.08
C GLY A 115 16.86 4.93 -26.84
N PHE A 116 16.00 3.92 -27.04
CA PHE A 116 16.34 2.62 -27.61
C PHE A 116 15.14 2.04 -28.36
N ALA A 117 15.37 0.98 -29.15
CA ALA A 117 14.31 0.28 -29.86
C ALA A 117 13.25 -0.28 -28.89
N PRO A 118 11.94 -0.07 -29.16
CA PRO A 118 10.87 -0.55 -28.28
C PRO A 118 11.05 -2.03 -27.90
N PRO A 119 10.86 -2.40 -26.62
CA PRO A 119 10.91 -3.78 -26.18
C PRO A 119 9.93 -4.66 -26.96
N SER A 120 10.38 -5.85 -27.35
CA SER A 120 9.58 -6.81 -28.13
C SER A 120 9.00 -7.95 -27.29
N ASN A 121 9.40 -8.07 -26.02
CA ASN A 121 8.91 -9.07 -25.08
C ASN A 121 9.11 -8.60 -23.63
N PHE A 122 8.56 -9.37 -22.68
CA PHE A 122 8.59 -9.06 -21.26
C PHE A 122 10.01 -8.92 -20.68
N LEU A 123 10.92 -9.82 -21.04
CA LEU A 123 12.30 -9.75 -20.55
C LEU A 123 13.02 -8.48 -21.02
N GLN A 124 12.80 -8.06 -22.27
CA GLN A 124 13.40 -6.82 -22.78
C GLN A 124 12.86 -5.57 -22.09
N ILE A 125 11.57 -5.50 -21.73
CA ILE A 125 11.05 -4.32 -21.01
C ILE A 125 11.65 -4.25 -19.61
N LEU A 126 11.83 -5.39 -18.93
CA LEU A 126 12.54 -5.48 -17.66
C LEU A 126 13.99 -4.99 -17.80
N GLU A 127 14.77 -5.58 -18.70
CA GLU A 127 16.20 -5.28 -18.86
C GLU A 127 16.50 -3.86 -19.36
N ARG A 128 15.69 -3.36 -20.29
CA ARG A 128 15.97 -2.09 -20.99
C ARG A 128 15.38 -0.89 -20.28
N LEU A 129 14.26 -1.04 -19.56
CA LEU A 129 13.60 0.04 -18.85
C LEU A 129 13.66 -0.18 -17.34
N TRP A 130 12.93 -1.17 -16.82
CA TRP A 130 12.64 -1.25 -15.39
C TRP A 130 13.88 -1.45 -14.53
N TRP A 131 14.78 -2.35 -14.91
CA TRP A 131 16.05 -2.61 -14.21
C TRP A 131 17.09 -1.50 -14.38
N ARG A 132 16.87 -0.55 -15.30
CA ARG A 132 17.71 0.65 -15.39
C ARG A 132 17.16 1.76 -14.53
N LEU A 133 15.84 1.88 -14.50
CA LEU A 133 15.13 2.86 -13.70
C LEU A 133 15.35 2.59 -12.20
N ASP A 134 15.09 1.36 -11.72
CA ASP A 134 15.22 1.02 -10.30
C ASP A 134 16.63 1.27 -9.74
N ARG A 135 17.67 0.98 -10.52
CA ARG A 135 19.09 1.24 -10.18
C ARG A 135 19.47 2.71 -10.23
N ALA A 136 18.73 3.54 -10.97
CA ALA A 136 19.04 4.97 -11.11
C ALA A 136 18.46 5.82 -9.97
N LEU A 137 17.70 5.22 -9.05
CA LEU A 137 17.04 5.92 -7.98
C LEU A 137 17.98 6.23 -6.82
N ASP A 138 17.86 7.45 -6.31
CA ASP A 138 18.37 7.88 -5.01
C ASP A 138 17.19 8.24 -4.07
N GLY A 139 17.49 8.58 -2.82
CA GLY A 139 16.45 8.87 -1.82
C GLY A 139 15.53 10.03 -2.18
N GLU A 140 16.05 11.08 -2.83
CA GLU A 140 15.23 12.21 -3.30
C GLU A 140 14.33 11.78 -4.48
N GLY A 141 14.88 11.05 -5.44
CA GLY A 141 14.14 10.51 -6.57
C GLY A 141 12.98 9.61 -6.12
N ILE A 142 13.22 8.73 -5.15
CA ILE A 142 12.18 7.87 -4.55
C ILE A 142 11.08 8.72 -3.94
N TYR A 143 11.45 9.69 -3.09
CA TYR A 143 10.50 10.57 -2.42
C TYR A 143 9.62 11.36 -3.40
N TYR A 144 10.23 12.05 -4.37
CA TYR A 144 9.48 12.88 -5.31
C TYR A 144 8.67 12.05 -6.31
N SER A 145 9.15 10.87 -6.69
CA SER A 145 8.37 9.94 -7.52
C SER A 145 7.14 9.44 -6.78
N ALA A 146 7.30 9.04 -5.51
CA ALA A 146 6.18 8.67 -4.66
C ALA A 146 5.17 9.82 -4.49
N LEU A 147 5.64 11.03 -4.17
CA LEU A 147 4.79 12.21 -4.01
C LEU A 147 3.96 12.50 -5.27
N ALA A 148 4.59 12.45 -6.45
CA ALA A 148 3.89 12.66 -7.72
C ALA A 148 2.83 11.58 -7.99
N GLY A 149 3.14 10.32 -7.73
CA GLY A 149 2.20 9.19 -7.86
C GLY A 149 1.02 9.30 -6.89
N LEU A 150 1.30 9.64 -5.64
CA LEU A 150 0.30 9.78 -4.57
C LEU A 150 -0.67 10.94 -4.85
N ILE A 151 -0.18 12.10 -5.29
CA ILE A 151 -1.03 13.22 -5.69
C ILE A 151 -1.96 12.80 -6.84
N ALA A 152 -1.43 12.09 -7.85
CA ALA A 152 -2.24 11.60 -8.95
C ALA A 152 -3.31 10.59 -8.47
N ALA A 153 -2.97 9.73 -7.50
CA ALA A 153 -3.89 8.76 -6.92
C ALA A 153 -5.04 9.45 -6.15
N VAL A 154 -4.73 10.43 -5.30
CA VAL A 154 -5.75 11.21 -4.56
C VAL A 154 -6.71 11.93 -5.49
N ARG A 155 -6.19 12.53 -6.58
CA ARG A 155 -7.03 13.18 -7.60
C ARG A 155 -7.99 12.22 -8.31
N CYS A 156 -7.75 10.91 -8.22
CA CYS A 156 -8.61 9.85 -8.76
C CYS A 156 -9.48 9.18 -7.68
N GLY A 157 -9.49 9.69 -6.44
CA GLY A 157 -10.29 9.13 -5.33
C GLY A 157 -9.65 7.94 -4.62
N THR A 158 -8.36 7.65 -4.88
CA THR A 158 -7.62 6.63 -4.14
C THR A 158 -7.22 7.14 -2.77
N THR A 159 -7.56 6.37 -1.72
CA THR A 159 -7.26 6.70 -0.32
C THR A 159 -6.33 5.68 0.35
N THR A 160 -5.99 4.60 -0.36
CA THR A 160 -5.06 3.57 0.12
C THR A 160 -4.23 3.04 -1.04
N ILE A 161 -2.92 2.96 -0.86
CA ILE A 161 -1.98 2.36 -1.82
C ILE A 161 -1.19 1.24 -1.16
N ILE A 162 -1.06 0.11 -1.86
CA ILE A 162 -0.13 -0.96 -1.53
C ILE A 162 1.02 -0.88 -2.53
N ASP A 163 2.19 -0.42 -2.05
CA ASP A 163 3.36 -0.19 -2.87
C ASP A 163 4.39 -1.31 -2.74
N HIS A 164 4.87 -1.75 -3.89
CA HIS A 164 5.91 -2.75 -4.03
C HIS A 164 7.14 -2.06 -4.63
N HIS A 165 8.19 -1.88 -3.83
CA HIS A 165 9.26 -0.94 -4.13
C HIS A 165 10.60 -1.61 -4.46
N ALA A 166 11.22 -1.22 -5.57
CA ALA A 166 12.61 -1.57 -5.91
C ALA A 166 13.48 -0.31 -6.05
N SER A 167 14.60 -0.32 -5.33
CA SER A 167 15.69 0.65 -5.47
C SER A 167 17.03 0.01 -5.10
N PRO A 168 17.55 -0.96 -5.87
CA PRO A 168 18.73 -1.75 -5.49
C PRO A 168 20.01 -0.93 -5.26
N SER A 169 20.08 0.32 -5.73
CA SER A 169 21.21 1.23 -5.46
C SER A 169 20.95 2.17 -4.27
N CYS A 170 19.77 2.10 -3.65
CA CYS A 170 19.33 2.91 -2.52
C CYS A 170 18.26 2.14 -1.72
N ALA A 171 18.57 0.92 -1.26
CA ALA A 171 17.60 0.08 -0.53
C ALA A 171 17.31 0.65 0.87
N THR A 172 18.38 0.88 1.65
CA THR A 172 18.32 1.39 3.02
C THR A 172 17.65 2.77 3.11
N GLY A 173 16.46 2.82 3.69
CA GLY A 173 15.70 4.05 3.95
C GLY A 173 14.76 4.42 2.81
N SER A 174 14.65 3.58 1.79
CA SER A 174 13.75 3.79 0.65
C SER A 174 12.28 3.79 1.07
N LEU A 175 11.87 2.85 1.94
CA LEU A 175 10.49 2.79 2.41
C LEU A 175 10.16 3.95 3.34
N GLU A 176 11.13 4.45 4.10
CA GLU A 176 10.97 5.66 4.90
C GLU A 176 10.72 6.90 4.00
N ALA A 177 11.44 7.02 2.89
CA ALA A 177 11.20 8.09 1.92
C ALA A 177 9.77 8.05 1.37
N ILE A 178 9.24 6.88 1.04
CA ILE A 178 7.86 6.71 0.56
C ILE A 178 6.86 6.97 1.69
N ALA A 179 7.13 6.49 2.91
CA ALA A 179 6.29 6.72 4.09
C ALA A 179 6.18 8.21 4.41
N ARG A 180 7.25 8.99 4.25
CA ARG A 180 7.23 10.45 4.37
C ARG A 180 6.27 11.08 3.34
N ALA A 181 6.33 10.64 2.08
CA ALA A 181 5.42 11.14 1.05
C ALA A 181 3.95 10.78 1.34
N LEU A 182 3.68 9.57 1.85
CA LEU A 182 2.35 9.15 2.30
C LEU A 182 1.82 10.03 3.44
N LYS A 183 2.66 10.33 4.45
CA LYS A 183 2.33 11.21 5.57
C LYS A 183 2.01 12.62 5.10
N GLU A 184 2.78 13.15 4.15
CA GLU A 184 2.56 14.50 3.61
C GLU A 184 1.25 14.61 2.80
N VAL A 185 0.94 13.60 1.99
CA VAL A 185 -0.30 13.55 1.20
C VAL A 185 -1.52 13.22 2.08
N GLY A 186 -1.32 12.50 3.18
CA GLY A 186 -2.36 12.16 4.14
C GLY A 186 -3.26 10.98 3.72
N ILE A 187 -2.71 9.99 3.00
CA ILE A 187 -3.44 8.76 2.65
C ILE A 187 -2.80 7.49 3.25
N ARG A 188 -3.56 6.40 3.26
CA ARG A 188 -3.07 5.12 3.80
C ARG A 188 -2.08 4.43 2.86
N GLY A 189 -1.13 3.72 3.44
CA GLY A 189 -0.11 2.97 2.73
C GLY A 189 0.16 1.59 3.33
N CYS A 190 0.45 0.61 2.49
CA CYS A 190 1.16 -0.61 2.86
C CYS A 190 2.41 -0.70 1.99
N LEU A 191 3.59 -0.68 2.59
CA LEU A 191 4.85 -0.63 1.85
C LEU A 191 5.61 -1.95 2.00
N SER A 192 6.34 -2.30 0.94
CA SER A 192 7.19 -3.48 0.89
C SER A 192 8.36 -3.22 -0.05
N TYR A 193 9.52 -3.78 0.26
CA TYR A 193 10.69 -3.73 -0.60
C TYR A 193 10.86 -5.07 -1.34
N GLU A 194 10.96 -5.07 -2.66
CA GLU A 194 11.06 -6.31 -3.45
C GLU A 194 12.48 -6.90 -3.36
N VAL A 195 12.63 -7.99 -2.59
CA VAL A 195 13.88 -8.76 -2.55
C VAL A 195 14.11 -9.47 -3.90
N SER A 196 15.35 -9.46 -4.38
CA SER A 196 15.72 -10.00 -5.70
C SER A 196 17.21 -10.37 -5.78
N ASP A 197 17.53 -11.48 -6.45
CA ASP A 197 18.93 -11.95 -6.62
C ASP A 197 19.70 -11.19 -7.71
N ARG A 198 19.04 -10.28 -8.44
CA ARG A 198 19.61 -9.59 -9.62
C ARG A 198 20.95 -8.90 -9.35
N HIS A 199 21.19 -8.46 -8.11
CA HIS A 199 22.36 -7.67 -7.73
C HIS A 199 23.21 -8.34 -6.64
N GLY A 200 23.07 -9.66 -6.50
CA GLY A 200 23.88 -10.48 -5.60
C GLY A 200 23.47 -10.44 -4.13
N SER A 201 24.15 -11.22 -3.31
CA SER A 201 23.76 -11.50 -1.92
C SER A 201 23.78 -10.27 -1.00
N GLN A 202 24.57 -9.24 -1.31
CA GLN A 202 24.52 -7.99 -0.57
C GLN A 202 23.17 -7.28 -0.76
N SER A 203 22.70 -7.17 -2.01
CA SER A 203 21.41 -6.53 -2.31
C SER A 203 20.24 -7.32 -1.73
N VAL A 204 20.33 -8.66 -1.69
CA VAL A 204 19.36 -9.52 -0.99
C VAL A 204 19.29 -9.17 0.50
N ARG A 205 20.44 -9.12 1.19
CA ARG A 205 20.49 -8.77 2.62
C ARG A 205 19.92 -7.37 2.87
N GLU A 206 20.32 -6.38 2.09
CA GLU A 206 19.83 -5.00 2.22
C GLU A 206 18.30 -4.90 2.01
N GLY A 207 17.75 -5.66 1.06
CA GLY A 207 16.30 -5.72 0.84
C GLY A 207 15.53 -6.40 1.97
N ILE A 208 16.08 -7.49 2.53
CA ILE A 208 15.50 -8.15 3.71
C ILE A 208 15.52 -7.18 4.90
N GLU A 209 16.67 -6.56 5.16
CA GLU A 209 16.85 -5.58 6.25
C GLU A 209 15.94 -4.36 6.10
N GLU A 210 15.70 -3.88 4.88
CA GLU A 210 14.77 -2.78 4.61
C GLU A 210 13.32 -3.15 4.96
N ASN A 211 12.85 -4.34 4.53
CA ASN A 211 11.51 -4.82 4.91
C ASN A 211 11.37 -4.93 6.44
N LEU A 212 12.35 -5.54 7.12
CA LEU A 212 12.31 -5.71 8.57
C LEU A 212 12.30 -4.37 9.29
N ARG A 213 13.15 -3.43 8.88
CA ARG A 213 13.20 -2.09 9.47
C ARG A 213 11.89 -1.34 9.32
N HIS A 214 11.25 -1.42 8.14
CA HIS A 214 9.96 -0.78 7.90
C HIS A 214 8.82 -1.43 8.69
N LEU A 215 8.82 -2.76 8.79
CA LEU A 215 7.86 -3.50 9.61
C LEU A 215 7.94 -3.10 11.08
N ASP A 216 9.15 -3.01 11.63
CA ASP A 216 9.37 -2.59 13.02
C ASP A 216 8.99 -1.11 13.19
N TRP A 217 9.37 -0.23 12.25
CA TRP A 217 8.98 1.18 12.27
C TRP A 217 7.46 1.38 12.27
N CYS A 218 6.71 0.58 11.51
CA CYS A 218 5.25 0.66 11.45
C CYS A 218 4.57 0.36 12.78
N GLN A 219 5.16 -0.49 13.62
CA GLN A 219 4.60 -0.82 14.95
C GLN A 219 4.59 0.42 15.86
N GLU A 220 5.55 1.32 15.69
CA GLU A 220 5.72 2.51 16.52
C GLU A 220 5.13 3.76 15.87
N HIS A 221 5.20 3.89 14.54
CA HIS A 221 4.96 5.15 13.81
C HIS A 221 3.90 5.05 12.70
N GLY A 222 3.32 3.86 12.50
CA GLY A 222 2.33 3.61 11.45
C GLY A 222 0.97 4.23 11.73
N GLU A 223 0.59 4.33 13.01
CA GLU A 223 -0.64 5.01 13.50
C GLU A 223 -1.93 4.60 12.76
N GLY A 224 -1.99 3.36 12.26
CA GLY A 224 -3.10 2.85 11.45
C GLY A 224 -3.20 3.44 10.03
N MET A 225 -2.31 4.37 9.68
CA MET A 225 -2.24 4.97 8.35
C MET A 225 -1.21 4.29 7.46
N ILE A 226 -0.07 3.88 8.02
CA ILE A 226 1.01 3.21 7.29
C ILE A 226 1.28 1.85 7.91
N SER A 227 1.37 0.83 7.06
CA SER A 227 1.69 -0.55 7.40
C SER A 227 2.80 -1.09 6.51
N GLY A 228 3.30 -2.27 6.85
CA GLY A 228 4.31 -2.98 6.06
C GLY A 228 3.85 -4.37 5.64
N SER A 229 4.31 -4.80 4.48
CA SER A 229 4.36 -6.20 4.05
C SER A 229 5.79 -6.55 3.62
N PHE A 230 6.09 -7.82 3.40
CA PHE A 230 7.40 -8.28 2.98
C PHE A 230 7.42 -8.52 1.47
N GLY A 231 8.20 -7.73 0.75
CA GLY A 231 8.23 -7.78 -0.72
C GLY A 231 9.18 -8.85 -1.25
N LEU A 232 8.71 -9.59 -2.25
CA LEU A 232 9.52 -10.49 -3.07
C LEU A 232 9.25 -10.11 -4.53
N HIS A 233 10.28 -10.00 -5.37
CA HIS A 233 10.05 -9.79 -6.80
C HIS A 233 9.41 -11.04 -7.47
N ALA A 234 9.53 -11.20 -8.79
CA ALA A 234 9.07 -12.39 -9.50
C ALA A 234 9.97 -13.63 -9.28
N SER A 235 9.39 -14.82 -9.50
CA SER A 235 10.05 -16.13 -9.32
C SER A 235 11.37 -16.24 -10.09
N LEU A 236 11.42 -15.69 -11.31
CA LEU A 236 12.60 -15.72 -12.19
C LEU A 236 13.85 -15.03 -11.61
N THR A 237 13.68 -14.21 -10.58
CA THR A 237 14.77 -13.51 -9.89
C THR A 237 15.01 -13.96 -8.45
N LEU A 238 14.41 -15.08 -8.04
CA LEU A 238 14.49 -15.59 -6.67
C LEU A 238 14.93 -17.05 -6.68
N SER A 239 16.06 -17.32 -6.04
CA SER A 239 16.57 -18.64 -5.73
C SER A 239 15.85 -19.27 -4.54
N ASP A 240 15.96 -20.59 -4.40
CA ASP A 240 15.41 -21.31 -3.25
C ASP A 240 16.10 -20.90 -1.94
N ASP A 241 17.40 -20.60 -1.99
CA ASP A 241 18.14 -20.08 -0.84
C ASP A 241 17.58 -18.72 -0.40
N THR A 242 17.38 -17.80 -1.33
CA THR A 242 16.80 -16.47 -1.05
C THR A 242 15.37 -16.55 -0.53
N LEU A 243 14.53 -17.43 -1.10
CA LEU A 243 13.18 -17.67 -0.57
C LEU A 243 13.21 -18.20 0.86
N GLY A 244 14.13 -19.13 1.15
CA GLY A 244 14.37 -19.65 2.49
C GLY A 244 14.79 -18.56 3.46
N GLU A 245 15.80 -17.75 3.10
CA GLU A 245 16.27 -16.61 3.91
C GLU A 245 15.14 -15.61 4.21
N CYS A 246 14.34 -15.26 3.21
CA CYS A 246 13.21 -14.34 3.37
C CYS A 246 12.17 -14.91 4.35
N ARG A 247 11.73 -16.16 4.15
CA ARG A 247 10.80 -16.85 5.05
C ARG A 247 11.34 -16.89 6.48
N ASP A 248 12.59 -17.30 6.65
CA ASP A 248 13.18 -17.48 7.98
C ASP A 248 13.33 -16.14 8.71
N SER A 249 13.59 -15.04 7.98
CA SER A 249 13.71 -13.69 8.55
C SER A 249 12.43 -13.15 9.20
N VAL A 250 11.27 -13.66 8.79
CA VAL A 250 9.95 -13.29 9.35
C VAL A 250 9.29 -14.43 10.12
N SER A 251 10.02 -15.51 10.40
CA SER A 251 9.50 -16.65 11.15
C SER A 251 9.02 -16.22 12.54
N GLY A 252 7.80 -16.60 12.90
CA GLY A 252 7.16 -16.21 14.15
C GLY A 252 6.62 -14.77 14.18
N LYS A 253 6.77 -14.00 13.11
CA LYS A 253 6.13 -12.69 12.94
C LYS A 253 4.84 -12.84 12.12
N GLU A 254 3.82 -12.05 12.44
CA GLU A 254 2.58 -11.99 11.66
C GLU A 254 2.76 -11.06 10.44
N VAL A 255 3.59 -11.49 9.49
CA VAL A 255 3.96 -10.72 8.29
C VAL A 255 3.30 -11.31 7.06
N SER A 256 2.87 -10.43 6.15
CA SER A 256 2.32 -10.79 4.84
C SER A 256 3.41 -10.70 3.77
N PHE A 257 3.31 -11.52 2.73
CA PHE A 257 4.17 -11.38 1.54
C PHE A 257 3.43 -10.63 0.42
N HIS A 258 4.18 -9.89 -0.39
CA HIS A 258 3.68 -9.27 -1.62
C HIS A 258 4.65 -9.61 -2.75
N LEU A 259 4.13 -10.16 -3.85
CA LEU A 259 4.96 -10.56 -4.98
C LEU A 259 4.22 -10.59 -6.32
N HIS A 260 4.99 -10.58 -7.41
CA HIS A 260 4.48 -10.91 -8.75
C HIS A 260 4.41 -12.43 -8.91
N LEU A 261 3.26 -12.94 -9.33
CA LEU A 261 3.05 -14.38 -9.53
C LEU A 261 2.59 -14.65 -10.96
N ALA A 262 3.40 -15.40 -11.72
CA ALA A 262 3.06 -15.88 -13.05
C ALA A 262 2.51 -14.77 -13.99
N GLU A 263 3.15 -13.61 -13.99
CA GLU A 263 2.76 -12.47 -14.83
C GLU A 263 2.95 -12.81 -16.32
N ASP A 264 4.10 -13.37 -16.67
CA ASP A 264 4.48 -13.71 -18.04
C ASP A 264 4.92 -15.17 -18.15
N ARG A 265 4.84 -15.73 -19.36
CA ARG A 265 5.27 -17.10 -19.64
C ARG A 265 6.76 -17.31 -19.36
N THR A 266 7.58 -16.28 -19.52
CA THR A 266 9.01 -16.34 -19.20
C THR A 266 9.25 -16.72 -17.74
N ASP A 267 8.44 -16.18 -16.81
CA ASP A 267 8.54 -16.49 -15.38
C ASP A 267 8.19 -17.96 -15.09
N VAL A 268 7.11 -18.44 -15.71
CA VAL A 268 6.66 -19.84 -15.58
C VAL A 268 7.68 -20.82 -16.16
N GLU A 269 8.17 -20.53 -17.37
CA GLU A 269 9.13 -21.37 -18.08
C GLU A 269 10.49 -21.40 -17.36
N ASP A 270 10.93 -20.27 -16.80
CA ASP A 270 12.16 -20.20 -15.99
C ASP A 270 12.03 -21.01 -14.69
N CYS A 271 10.92 -20.87 -13.95
CA CYS A 271 10.68 -21.62 -12.73
C CYS A 271 10.64 -23.14 -13.01
N HIS A 272 9.92 -23.56 -14.06
CA HIS A 272 9.86 -24.96 -14.44
C HIS A 272 11.24 -25.49 -14.84
N LYS A 273 12.03 -24.72 -15.60
CA LYS A 273 13.36 -25.12 -16.04
C LYS A 273 14.35 -25.27 -14.89
N LYS A 274 14.33 -24.34 -13.91
CA LYS A 274 15.27 -24.33 -12.78
C LYS A 274 14.87 -25.28 -11.66
N TYR A 275 13.57 -25.39 -11.37
CA TYR A 275 13.08 -26.07 -10.16
C TYR A 275 12.16 -27.25 -10.45
N GLY A 276 11.76 -27.48 -11.71
CA GLY A 276 10.85 -28.58 -12.08
C GLY A 276 9.44 -28.43 -11.52
N LYS A 277 9.04 -27.22 -11.13
CA LYS A 277 7.77 -26.92 -10.45
C LYS A 277 7.05 -25.75 -11.10
N THR A 278 5.73 -25.69 -10.89
CA THR A 278 4.95 -24.45 -11.09
C THR A 278 5.33 -23.44 -10.01
N ILE A 279 5.27 -22.14 -10.33
CA ILE A 279 5.59 -21.06 -9.38
C ILE A 279 4.73 -21.18 -8.11
N THR A 280 3.43 -21.43 -8.27
CA THR A 280 2.49 -21.50 -7.14
C THR A 280 2.84 -22.63 -6.16
N SER A 281 3.02 -23.86 -6.66
CA SER A 281 3.46 -25.00 -5.83
C SER A 281 4.83 -24.77 -5.19
N ARG A 282 5.78 -24.12 -5.89
CA ARG A 282 7.06 -23.74 -5.30
C ARG A 282 6.86 -22.82 -4.10
N LEU A 283 6.06 -21.76 -4.23
CA LEU A 283 5.81 -20.79 -3.14
C LEU A 283 5.01 -21.39 -1.97
N GLU A 284 4.11 -22.33 -2.25
CA GLU A 284 3.38 -23.09 -1.23
C GLU A 284 4.35 -23.90 -0.35
N GLU A 285 5.31 -24.61 -0.95
CA GLU A 285 6.31 -25.39 -0.21
C GLU A 285 7.21 -24.52 0.67
N PHE A 286 7.47 -23.27 0.27
CA PHE A 286 8.19 -22.29 1.09
C PHE A 286 7.29 -21.61 2.14
N GLY A 287 5.99 -21.90 2.19
CA GLY A 287 5.07 -21.26 3.12
C GLY A 287 4.87 -19.76 2.88
N ILE A 288 5.08 -19.30 1.63
CA ILE A 288 4.92 -17.90 1.24
C ILE A 288 3.44 -17.57 0.95
N LEU A 289 2.67 -18.55 0.48
CA LEU A 289 1.24 -18.38 0.20
C LEU A 289 0.43 -18.39 1.51
N GLY A 290 -0.67 -17.64 1.54
CA GLY A 290 -1.49 -17.51 2.76
C GLY A 290 -2.52 -16.37 2.70
N PRO A 291 -3.40 -16.27 3.72
CA PRO A 291 -4.55 -15.37 3.76
C PRO A 291 -4.21 -13.88 3.68
N LYS A 292 -2.96 -13.51 3.96
CA LYS A 292 -2.48 -12.13 3.87
C LYS A 292 -1.50 -11.91 2.72
N THR A 293 -1.12 -12.95 1.98
CA THR A 293 -0.21 -12.82 0.86
C THR A 293 -0.91 -12.22 -0.34
N ILE A 294 -0.25 -11.27 -0.98
CA ILE A 294 -0.73 -10.58 -2.19
C ILE A 294 0.05 -11.10 -3.39
N ALA A 295 -0.65 -11.80 -4.28
CA ALA A 295 -0.14 -12.30 -5.54
C ALA A 295 -0.60 -11.39 -6.69
N ALA A 296 0.29 -10.53 -7.17
CA ALA A 296 0.01 -9.63 -8.28
C ALA A 296 -0.01 -10.38 -9.63
N HIS A 297 -0.88 -9.95 -10.53
CA HIS A 297 -1.06 -10.44 -11.91
C HIS A 297 -1.77 -11.78 -12.04
N CYS A 298 -1.11 -12.88 -11.68
CA CYS A 298 -1.61 -14.26 -11.84
C CYS A 298 -2.14 -14.55 -13.26
N VAL A 299 -1.43 -14.12 -14.30
CA VAL A 299 -1.94 -14.21 -15.68
C VAL A 299 -1.85 -15.63 -16.22
N GLN A 300 -0.73 -16.31 -15.96
CA GLN A 300 -0.39 -17.62 -16.54
C GLN A 300 -0.74 -18.80 -15.63
N VAL A 301 -1.55 -18.57 -14.59
CA VAL A 301 -1.93 -19.61 -13.62
C VAL A 301 -2.86 -20.65 -14.23
N THR A 302 -2.64 -21.91 -13.89
CA THR A 302 -3.51 -23.03 -14.27
C THR A 302 -4.64 -23.24 -13.25
N ASP A 303 -5.68 -24.02 -13.61
CA ASP A 303 -6.79 -24.31 -12.70
C ASP A 303 -6.32 -25.00 -11.39
N LYS A 304 -5.27 -25.84 -11.46
CA LYS A 304 -4.68 -26.48 -10.28
C LYS A 304 -3.94 -25.49 -9.38
N GLU A 305 -3.28 -24.50 -9.96
CA GLU A 305 -2.63 -23.44 -9.19
C GLU A 305 -3.67 -22.50 -8.56
N LEU A 306 -4.77 -22.25 -9.26
CA LEU A 306 -5.92 -21.54 -8.66
C LEU A 306 -6.50 -22.31 -7.47
N ASP A 307 -6.56 -23.65 -7.52
CA ASP A 307 -6.98 -24.45 -6.37
C ASP A 307 -6.04 -24.25 -5.16
N ILE A 308 -4.72 -24.19 -5.37
CA ILE A 308 -3.74 -23.91 -4.31
C ILE A 308 -3.92 -22.50 -3.75
N LEU A 309 -4.07 -21.50 -4.62
CA LEU A 309 -4.29 -20.11 -4.19
C LEU A 309 -5.59 -19.96 -3.38
N GLY A 310 -6.67 -20.63 -3.79
CA GLY A 310 -7.93 -20.66 -3.04
C GLY A 310 -7.81 -21.40 -1.70
N GLN A 311 -7.15 -22.57 -1.68
CA GLN A 311 -6.93 -23.34 -0.43
C GLN A 311 -6.08 -22.58 0.60
N THR A 312 -5.11 -21.79 0.13
CA THR A 312 -4.26 -20.95 0.99
C THR A 312 -4.88 -19.58 1.32
N ASP A 313 -6.06 -19.27 0.77
CA ASP A 313 -6.75 -17.97 0.87
C ASP A 313 -5.88 -16.77 0.37
N THR A 314 -4.96 -17.05 -0.56
CA THR A 314 -4.04 -16.04 -1.12
C THR A 314 -4.81 -14.99 -1.92
N LYS A 315 -4.50 -13.71 -1.71
CA LYS A 315 -5.21 -12.60 -2.36
C LYS A 315 -4.59 -12.29 -3.71
N ILE A 316 -5.40 -12.36 -4.77
CA ILE A 316 -4.97 -12.05 -6.13
C ILE A 316 -5.26 -10.58 -6.46
N VAL A 317 -4.27 -9.86 -6.99
CA VAL A 317 -4.44 -8.49 -7.49
C VAL A 317 -4.39 -8.46 -9.01
N HIS A 318 -5.51 -8.08 -9.61
CA HIS A 318 -5.65 -7.98 -11.06
C HIS A 318 -5.16 -6.63 -11.58
N ASN A 319 -4.17 -6.65 -12.49
CA ASN A 319 -3.53 -5.47 -13.07
C ASN A 319 -3.79 -5.35 -14.59
N PRO A 320 -5.05 -5.20 -15.07
CA PRO A 320 -5.41 -5.36 -16.48
C PRO A 320 -4.67 -4.40 -17.41
N ARG A 321 -4.51 -3.13 -17.01
CA ARG A 321 -3.79 -2.13 -17.80
C ARG A 321 -2.31 -2.47 -17.96
N SER A 322 -1.67 -2.93 -16.88
CA SER A 322 -0.27 -3.38 -16.92
C SER A 322 -0.13 -4.60 -17.83
N ASN A 323 -1.01 -5.60 -17.63
CA ASN A 323 -0.96 -6.85 -18.39
C ASN A 323 -1.10 -6.61 -19.90
N MET A 324 -2.00 -5.72 -20.30
CA MET A 324 -2.17 -5.32 -21.71
C MET A 324 -0.96 -4.53 -22.23
N ASN A 325 -0.43 -3.59 -21.44
CA ASN A 325 0.71 -2.77 -21.85
C ASN A 325 1.99 -3.58 -22.05
N ASN A 326 2.21 -4.61 -21.23
CA ASN A 326 3.35 -5.52 -21.35
C ASN A 326 3.09 -6.70 -22.30
N ALA A 327 1.89 -6.80 -22.89
CA ALA A 327 1.46 -7.89 -23.77
C ALA A 327 1.63 -9.30 -23.15
N VAL A 328 1.44 -9.41 -21.83
CA VAL A 328 1.63 -10.68 -21.10
C VAL A 328 0.36 -11.54 -21.03
N GLY A 329 -0.78 -11.00 -21.45
CA GLY A 329 -2.05 -11.74 -21.57
C GLY A 329 -3.18 -11.19 -20.69
N ALA A 330 -4.26 -11.96 -20.56
CA ALA A 330 -5.42 -11.63 -19.76
C ALA A 330 -5.56 -12.64 -18.62
N ALA A 331 -5.64 -12.16 -17.38
CA ALA A 331 -5.82 -13.03 -16.22
C ALA A 331 -7.20 -13.71 -16.26
N PRO A 332 -7.33 -14.99 -15.86
CA PRO A 332 -8.58 -15.74 -15.89
C PRO A 332 -9.52 -15.36 -14.74
N ILE A 333 -9.93 -14.08 -14.65
CA ILE A 333 -10.67 -13.51 -13.50
C ILE A 333 -11.97 -14.25 -13.17
N ALA A 334 -12.72 -14.67 -14.19
CA ALA A 334 -13.96 -15.43 -13.96
C ALA A 334 -13.68 -16.75 -13.21
N ARG A 335 -12.61 -17.46 -13.59
CA ARG A 335 -12.21 -18.71 -12.91
C ARG A 335 -11.64 -18.44 -11.52
N MET A 336 -10.87 -17.35 -11.36
CA MET A 336 -10.36 -16.93 -10.05
C MET A 336 -11.48 -16.68 -9.05
N TRP A 337 -12.61 -16.12 -9.51
CA TRP A 337 -13.78 -15.84 -8.65
C TRP A 337 -14.54 -17.10 -8.22
N GLU A 338 -14.40 -18.20 -8.96
CA GLU A 338 -15.07 -19.49 -8.66
C GLU A 338 -14.35 -20.33 -7.60
N LYS A 339 -13.12 -19.96 -7.24
CA LYS A 339 -12.24 -20.68 -6.30
C LYS A 339 -12.25 -20.02 -4.94
#